data_AF-A0A2N9MR54-F1
#
_entry.id   AF-A0A2N9MR54-F1
#
_cell.length_a   1.000
_cell.length_b   1.000
_cell.length_c   1.000
_cell.angle_alpha   90.00
_cell.angle_beta   90.00
_cell.angle_gamma   90.00
#
_symmetry.space_group_name_H-M   'P 1'
#
loop_
_entity.id
_entity.type
_entity.pdbx_description
1 polymer ?
#
loop_
_entity_poly.entity_id
_entity_poly.type
_entity_poly.pdbx_seq_one_letter_code
_entity_poly.pdbx_strand_id
1 'polypeptide(L)'
;MRAAVNTTAVYLVCFHSEKPRSLDGSERQYRKVETAICHDEWPYDNGDDPSFYVARQGGRLTWGVCRQDLRNAIAKGSIVVFFSFTPVTNDEILYRLCAIATVDDKLDHRDLHRDHRFSQFRQLYINGLITPENDGWRYDETDRRSSQGHKDWLWRMADHRGITQGQFNKQYAEIYRDGWFPDSAVVSRKLPLADNYVVFSTGPDRGFISSDPPEVAMAVKGQREKSTDRKLQEITVGKAASLAKGGRDYLRVANKSGRNVHRQIRFERPADQASGWRDELIAALKEATEGRKRRKAKRPRVAGTAKCR
;
A
#
# COMPACT_ATOMS: atom_id res chain seq x y z
N MET A 1 -14.35 -8.98 -36.70
CA MET A 1 -13.56 -8.45 -35.56
C MET A 1 -14.36 -8.65 -34.28
N ARG A 2 -13.86 -9.43 -33.30
CA ARG A 2 -14.52 -9.50 -31.98
C ARG A 2 -14.17 -8.22 -31.22
N ALA A 3 -15.17 -7.47 -30.76
CA ALA A 3 -14.95 -6.33 -29.88
C ALA A 3 -14.13 -6.80 -28.67
N ALA A 4 -13.04 -6.10 -28.35
CA ALA A 4 -12.28 -6.39 -27.14
C ALA A 4 -13.22 -6.20 -25.95
N VAL A 5 -13.40 -7.26 -25.16
CA VAL A 5 -14.19 -7.18 -23.92
C VAL A 5 -13.47 -6.17 -23.02
N ASN A 6 -14.15 -5.09 -22.64
CA ASN A 6 -13.61 -4.10 -21.72
C ASN A 6 -13.44 -4.77 -20.34
N THR A 7 -12.20 -5.04 -19.93
CA THR A 7 -11.88 -5.68 -18.66
C THR A 7 -11.26 -4.71 -17.67
N THR A 8 -11.50 -4.95 -16.40
CA THR A 8 -10.85 -4.26 -15.28
C THR A 8 -9.93 -5.23 -14.56
N ALA A 9 -8.68 -4.81 -14.37
CA ALA A 9 -7.72 -5.55 -13.57
C ALA A 9 -7.99 -5.36 -12.07
N VAL A 10 -7.95 -6.47 -11.33
CA VAL A 10 -8.11 -6.50 -9.88
C VAL A 10 -6.84 -7.03 -9.24
N TYR A 11 -6.40 -6.37 -8.17
CA TYR A 11 -5.20 -6.71 -7.42
C TYR A 11 -5.53 -6.90 -5.95
N LEU A 12 -5.18 -8.06 -5.37
CA LEU A 12 -5.16 -8.25 -3.92
C LEU A 12 -3.71 -8.14 -3.47
N VAL A 13 -3.46 -7.19 -2.57
CA VAL A 13 -2.12 -6.81 -2.15
C VAL A 13 -2.01 -6.83 -0.63
N CYS A 14 -0.85 -7.26 -0.14
CA CYS A 14 -0.54 -7.21 1.28
C CYS A 14 0.53 -6.14 1.54
N PHE A 15 0.37 -5.41 2.63
CA PHE A 15 1.33 -4.44 3.13
C PHE A 15 1.70 -4.77 4.59
N HIS A 16 2.88 -4.35 5.03
CA HIS A 16 3.47 -4.81 6.28
C HIS A 16 3.20 -3.84 7.42
N SER A 17 2.43 -4.28 8.41
CA SER A 17 2.14 -3.48 9.60
C SER A 17 2.72 -4.17 10.83
N GLU A 18 3.97 -3.85 11.15
CA GLU A 18 4.70 -4.39 12.30
C GLU A 18 4.94 -3.29 13.34
N LYS A 19 4.90 -3.61 14.62
CA LYS A 19 5.25 -2.61 15.63
C LYS A 19 6.75 -2.28 15.54
N PRO A 20 7.14 -1.00 15.44
CA PRO A 20 8.55 -0.65 15.43
C PRO A 20 9.18 -1.07 16.76
N ARG A 21 10.40 -1.61 16.71
CA ARG A 21 11.13 -2.06 17.91
C ARG A 21 11.58 -0.90 18.79
N SER A 22 11.84 0.24 18.17
CA SER A 22 12.18 1.51 18.80
C SER A 22 11.78 2.64 17.84
N LEU A 23 11.49 3.82 18.41
CA LEU A 23 11.24 5.06 17.67
C LEU A 23 12.53 5.89 17.48
N ASP A 24 13.68 5.42 17.97
CA ASP A 24 14.93 6.15 17.87
C ASP A 24 15.31 6.38 16.40
N GLY A 25 15.72 7.60 16.03
CA GLY A 25 16.12 7.93 14.66
C GLY A 25 14.96 8.05 13.66
N SER A 26 13.71 7.95 14.13
CA SER A 26 12.52 8.34 13.37
C SER A 26 12.18 9.80 13.70
N GLU A 27 11.95 10.62 12.67
CA GLU A 27 11.64 12.03 12.83
C GLU A 27 10.36 12.42 12.10
N ARG A 28 9.92 13.68 12.29
CA ARG A 28 8.86 14.34 11.53
C ARG A 28 7.61 13.45 11.34
N GLN A 29 7.23 13.16 10.09
CA GLN A 29 6.02 12.40 9.80
C GLN A 29 6.21 10.91 9.99
N TYR A 30 7.37 10.37 9.64
CA TYR A 30 7.69 8.97 9.88
C TYR A 30 7.52 8.60 11.36
N ARG A 31 8.00 9.46 12.28
CA ARG A 31 7.78 9.29 13.74
C ARG A 31 6.30 9.29 14.12
N LYS A 32 5.47 10.14 13.52
CA LYS A 32 4.02 10.17 13.81
C LYS A 32 3.35 8.88 13.38
N VAL A 33 3.70 8.37 12.21
CA VAL A 33 3.16 7.11 11.68
C VAL A 33 3.58 5.96 12.58
N GLU A 34 4.87 5.84 12.91
CA GLU A 34 5.37 4.80 13.80
C GLU A 34 4.76 4.87 15.21
N THR A 35 4.55 6.07 15.75
CA THR A 35 3.86 6.27 17.04
C THR A 35 2.41 5.77 16.98
N ALA A 36 1.69 6.09 15.90
CA ALA A 36 0.31 5.61 15.71
C ALA A 36 0.24 4.08 15.61
N ILE A 37 1.27 3.44 15.03
CA ILE A 37 1.40 1.98 14.99
C ILE A 37 1.69 1.41 16.38
N CYS A 38 2.59 2.03 17.16
CA CYS A 38 2.86 1.65 18.55
C CYS A 38 1.60 1.67 19.41
N HIS A 39 0.72 2.65 19.20
CA HIS A 39 -0.54 2.81 19.92
C HIS A 39 -1.71 1.99 19.37
N ASP A 40 -1.47 1.10 18.40
CA ASP A 40 -2.50 0.26 17.77
C ASP A 40 -3.68 1.07 17.18
N GLU A 41 -3.43 2.31 16.72
CA GLU A 41 -4.50 3.18 16.18
C GLU A 41 -5.12 2.59 14.91
N TRP A 42 -4.27 2.05 14.04
CA TRP A 42 -4.64 1.38 12.80
C TRP A 42 -3.44 0.55 12.30
N PRO A 43 -3.63 -0.51 11.51
CA PRO A 43 -2.51 -1.26 10.94
C PRO A 43 -1.86 -0.47 9.79
N TYR A 44 -1.13 0.61 10.09
CA TYR A 44 -0.40 1.38 9.06
C TYR A 44 0.81 0.59 8.55
N ASP A 45 1.24 0.92 7.32
CA ASP A 45 2.47 0.35 6.75
C ASP A 45 3.71 1.06 7.32
N ASN A 46 4.73 0.28 7.67
CA ASN A 46 6.01 0.81 8.16
C ASN A 46 6.92 1.35 7.04
N GLY A 47 6.72 0.88 5.81
CA GLY A 47 7.53 1.19 4.62
C GLY A 47 6.83 2.18 3.69
N ASP A 48 6.07 3.12 4.28
CA ASP A 48 5.46 4.30 3.65
C ASP A 48 4.27 4.05 2.73
N ASP A 49 4.04 2.79 2.32
CA ASP A 49 3.08 2.48 1.26
C ASP A 49 2.16 1.29 1.56
N PRO A 50 0.85 1.45 1.34
CA PRO A 50 0.18 2.65 0.86
C PRO A 50 0.01 3.72 1.97
N SER A 51 -0.18 4.99 1.60
CA SER A 51 -0.25 6.15 2.51
C SER A 51 -1.56 6.25 3.33
N PHE A 52 -1.97 5.15 3.97
CA PHE A 52 -3.19 5.09 4.76
C PHE A 52 -3.24 6.10 5.90
N TYR A 53 -2.11 6.47 6.48
CA TYR A 53 -2.06 7.51 7.51
C TYR A 53 -2.63 8.82 6.97
N VAL A 54 -2.11 9.29 5.83
CA VAL A 54 -2.55 10.54 5.20
C VAL A 54 -4.01 10.44 4.75
N ALA A 55 -4.40 9.30 4.15
CA ALA A 55 -5.78 9.08 3.71
C ALA A 55 -6.79 9.18 4.86
N ARG A 56 -6.42 8.69 6.06
CA ARG A 56 -7.27 8.78 7.26
C ARG A 56 -7.30 10.17 7.89
N GLN A 57 -6.35 11.05 7.56
CA GLN A 57 -6.42 12.47 7.92
C GLN A 57 -7.27 13.31 6.95
N GLY A 58 -7.80 12.69 5.88
CA GLY A 58 -8.60 13.36 4.85
C GLY A 58 -7.87 13.60 3.53
N GLY A 59 -6.60 13.19 3.42
CA GLY A 59 -5.86 13.26 2.16
C GLY A 59 -6.23 12.15 1.17
N ARG A 60 -5.58 12.17 0.01
CA ARG A 60 -5.66 11.09 -0.99
C ARG A 60 -4.86 9.88 -0.53
N LEU A 61 -5.40 8.67 -0.73
CA LEU A 61 -4.61 7.44 -0.64
C LEU A 61 -3.68 7.36 -1.86
N THR A 62 -2.41 7.06 -1.62
CA THR A 62 -1.36 6.99 -2.65
C THR A 62 -0.44 5.78 -2.44
N TRP A 63 0.30 5.41 -3.47
CA TRP A 63 1.35 4.39 -3.43
C TRP A 63 2.53 4.81 -4.32
N GLY A 64 3.67 5.16 -3.71
CA GLY A 64 4.78 5.85 -4.39
C GLY A 64 6.09 5.08 -4.52
N VAL A 65 6.46 4.24 -3.56
CA VAL A 65 7.84 3.75 -3.38
C VAL A 65 7.95 2.25 -3.60
N CYS A 66 7.24 1.46 -2.78
CA CYS A 66 7.39 0.01 -2.73
C CYS A 66 6.74 -0.69 -3.95
N ARG A 67 7.15 -1.93 -4.23
CA ARG A 67 6.58 -2.80 -5.30
C ARG A 67 6.49 -2.10 -6.67
N GLN A 68 7.61 -1.55 -7.13
CA GLN A 68 7.67 -0.82 -8.41
C GLN A 68 7.11 -1.63 -9.60
N ASP A 69 7.39 -2.93 -9.66
CA ASP A 69 6.87 -3.83 -10.69
C ASP A 69 5.33 -3.81 -10.75
N LEU A 70 4.69 -3.82 -9.57
CA LEU A 70 3.26 -3.73 -9.44
C LEU A 70 2.74 -2.34 -9.79
N ARG A 71 3.35 -1.27 -9.26
CA ARG A 71 2.96 0.11 -9.54
C ARG A 71 3.05 0.45 -11.03
N ASN A 72 4.08 -0.06 -11.71
CA ASN A 72 4.24 0.10 -13.15
C ASN A 72 3.12 -0.63 -13.92
N ALA A 73 2.74 -1.84 -13.49
CA ALA A 73 1.73 -2.66 -14.16
C ALA A 73 0.26 -2.26 -13.88
N ILE A 74 -0.01 -1.58 -12.77
CA ILE A 74 -1.34 -1.07 -12.44
C ILE A 74 -1.72 0.04 -13.44
N ALA A 75 -2.98 0.05 -13.87
CA ALA A 75 -3.54 1.07 -14.77
C ALA A 75 -4.70 1.84 -14.11
N LYS A 76 -5.02 3.02 -14.63
CA LYS A 76 -6.22 3.78 -14.25
C LYS A 76 -7.47 2.91 -14.37
N GLY A 77 -8.37 2.99 -13.39
CA GLY A 77 -9.57 2.17 -13.30
C GLY A 77 -9.36 0.77 -12.69
N SER A 78 -8.12 0.33 -12.47
CA SER A 78 -7.85 -0.92 -11.75
C SER A 78 -8.39 -0.86 -10.33
N ILE A 79 -8.84 -2.00 -9.80
CA ILE A 79 -9.31 -2.12 -8.42
C ILE A 79 -8.22 -2.79 -7.58
N VAL A 80 -7.90 -2.19 -6.44
CA VAL A 80 -6.89 -2.72 -5.50
C VAL A 80 -7.53 -2.96 -4.15
N VAL A 81 -7.35 -4.16 -3.63
CA VAL A 81 -7.81 -4.59 -2.30
C VAL A 81 -6.61 -4.78 -1.40
N PHE A 82 -6.60 -4.06 -0.30
CA PHE A 82 -5.47 -3.98 0.63
C PHE A 82 -5.72 -4.82 1.87
N PHE A 83 -4.75 -5.68 2.15
CA PHE A 83 -4.67 -6.44 3.38
C PHE A 83 -3.44 -6.01 4.17
N SER A 84 -3.58 -5.73 5.46
CA SER A 84 -2.40 -5.68 6.32
C SER A 84 -2.00 -7.11 6.66
N PHE A 85 -0.70 -7.36 6.82
CA PHE A 85 -0.24 -8.51 7.58
C PHE A 85 0.58 -8.01 8.78
N THR A 86 0.20 -8.45 9.96
CA THR A 86 0.73 -7.99 11.24
C THR A 86 1.28 -9.17 12.02
N PRO A 87 2.59 -9.21 12.32
CA PRO A 87 3.14 -10.17 13.27
C PRO A 87 2.47 -9.97 14.65
N VAL A 88 1.86 -11.02 15.19
CA VAL A 88 1.23 -11.00 16.52
C VAL A 88 2.15 -11.64 17.55
N THR A 89 2.84 -12.71 17.14
CA THR A 89 3.91 -13.37 17.88
C THR A 89 5.07 -13.64 16.91
N ASN A 90 6.16 -14.26 17.39
CA ASN A 90 7.28 -14.64 16.52
C ASN A 90 6.88 -15.60 15.39
N ASP A 91 5.78 -16.34 15.57
CA ASP A 91 5.34 -17.38 14.65
C ASP A 91 3.95 -17.13 14.05
N GLU A 92 3.19 -16.15 14.53
CA GLU A 92 1.83 -15.88 14.05
C GLU A 92 1.70 -14.54 13.34
N ILE A 93 0.97 -14.56 12.23
CA ILE A 93 0.71 -13.41 11.38
C ILE A 93 -0.80 -13.27 11.19
N LEU A 94 -1.32 -12.11 11.54
CA LEU A 94 -2.73 -11.78 11.39
C LEU A 94 -2.95 -10.91 10.16
N TYR A 95 -3.97 -11.26 9.38
CA TYR A 95 -4.38 -10.51 8.20
C TYR A 95 -5.66 -9.74 8.45
N ARG A 96 -5.67 -8.46 8.07
CA ARG A 96 -6.86 -7.63 8.15
C ARG A 96 -7.20 -7.03 6.79
N LEU A 97 -8.48 -7.11 6.40
CA LEU A 97 -8.96 -6.46 5.19
C LEU A 97 -9.13 -4.96 5.47
N CYS A 98 -8.24 -4.15 4.93
CA CYS A 98 -8.10 -2.75 5.32
C CYS A 98 -8.87 -1.81 4.41
N ALA A 99 -8.81 -2.05 3.10
CA ALA A 99 -9.46 -1.17 2.14
C ALA A 99 -9.72 -1.87 0.80
N ILE A 100 -10.64 -1.30 0.05
CA ILE A 100 -10.75 -1.47 -1.40
C ILE A 100 -10.71 -0.07 -2.01
N ALA A 101 -9.95 0.11 -3.09
CA ALA A 101 -9.84 1.39 -3.75
C ALA A 101 -9.66 1.23 -5.26
N THR A 102 -10.23 2.15 -6.03
CA THR A 102 -10.03 2.20 -7.48
C THR A 102 -8.95 3.21 -7.81
N VAL A 103 -8.05 2.85 -8.72
CA VAL A 103 -6.98 3.72 -9.21
C VAL A 103 -7.60 4.85 -10.03
N ASP A 104 -7.36 6.07 -9.58
CA ASP A 104 -7.85 7.29 -10.22
C ASP A 104 -6.84 7.81 -11.23
N ASP A 105 -5.56 7.79 -10.84
CA ASP A 105 -4.50 8.38 -11.62
C ASP A 105 -3.14 7.70 -11.42
N LYS A 106 -2.23 7.94 -12.36
CA LYS A 106 -0.82 7.60 -12.25
C LYS A 106 -0.01 8.83 -12.60
N LEU A 107 0.85 9.21 -11.68
CA LEU A 107 1.62 10.43 -11.75
C LEU A 107 3.11 10.11 -11.70
N ASP A 108 3.93 11.08 -12.10
CA ASP A 108 5.34 11.05 -11.73
C ASP A 108 5.51 11.60 -10.30
N HIS A 109 6.66 11.35 -9.67
CA HIS A 109 6.86 11.71 -8.27
C HIS A 109 6.88 13.23 -8.00
N ARG A 110 7.12 14.06 -9.03
CA ARG A 110 7.14 15.52 -8.92
C ARG A 110 5.73 16.06 -8.72
N ASP A 111 4.71 15.36 -9.21
CA ASP A 111 3.32 15.80 -9.14
C ASP A 111 2.78 15.84 -7.71
N LEU A 112 3.36 15.07 -6.77
CA LEU A 112 3.06 15.22 -5.34
C LEU A 112 3.24 16.69 -4.86
N HIS A 113 4.21 17.39 -5.44
CA HIS A 113 4.55 18.77 -5.10
C HIS A 113 3.81 19.80 -5.95
N ARG A 114 3.49 19.45 -7.20
CA ARG A 114 2.89 20.38 -8.18
C ARG A 114 1.36 20.33 -8.21
N ASP A 115 0.78 19.17 -7.94
CA ASP A 115 -0.66 18.98 -8.04
C ASP A 115 -1.39 19.55 -6.81
N HIS A 116 -2.38 20.39 -7.08
CA HIS A 116 -3.25 21.02 -6.09
C HIS A 116 -4.02 20.00 -5.23
N ARG A 117 -4.30 18.78 -5.75
CA ARG A 117 -4.98 17.70 -5.03
C ARG A 117 -4.25 17.29 -3.74
N PHE A 118 -2.94 17.53 -3.65
CA PHE A 118 -2.12 17.20 -2.48
C PHE A 118 -1.82 18.39 -1.58
N SER A 119 -2.13 19.62 -2.00
CA SER A 119 -1.68 20.86 -1.35
C SER A 119 -1.91 20.91 0.17
N GLN A 120 -3.08 20.48 0.65
CA GLN A 120 -3.43 20.50 2.07
C GLN A 120 -2.61 19.52 2.94
N PHE A 121 -2.25 18.36 2.37
CA PHE A 121 -1.66 17.24 3.10
C PHE A 121 -0.26 16.87 2.61
N ARG A 122 0.32 17.65 1.69
CA ARG A 122 1.59 17.37 0.99
C ARG A 122 2.70 16.95 1.94
N GLN A 123 2.87 17.73 2.99
CA GLN A 123 3.87 17.53 4.04
C GLN A 123 3.65 16.28 4.90
N LEU A 124 2.55 15.54 4.73
CA LEU A 124 2.28 14.28 5.44
C LEU A 124 2.64 13.04 4.61
N TYR A 125 2.88 13.18 3.30
CA TYR A 125 3.17 12.06 2.42
C TYR A 125 4.63 11.62 2.54
N ILE A 126 4.87 10.59 3.35
CA ILE A 126 6.17 9.94 3.54
C ILE A 126 6.58 9.03 2.37
N ASN A 127 5.69 8.81 1.40
CA ASN A 127 5.96 8.00 0.21
C ASN A 127 6.35 8.83 -1.02
N GLY A 128 6.74 10.09 -0.84
CA GLY A 128 7.47 10.87 -1.83
C GLY A 128 8.98 10.73 -1.58
N LEU A 129 9.77 10.52 -2.63
CA LEU A 129 11.22 10.32 -2.53
C LEU A 129 12.06 11.55 -2.89
N ILE A 130 11.40 12.63 -3.32
CA ILE A 130 12.06 13.86 -3.77
C ILE A 130 11.35 15.08 -3.24
N THR A 131 12.09 16.17 -3.10
CA THR A 131 11.59 17.50 -2.75
C THR A 131 12.10 18.52 -3.77
N PRO A 132 11.31 19.55 -4.12
CA PRO A 132 11.74 20.56 -5.10
C PRO A 132 12.85 21.46 -4.53
N GLU A 133 13.81 21.79 -5.39
CA GLU A 133 14.77 22.89 -5.21
C GLU A 133 14.66 23.86 -6.41
N ASN A 134 15.33 25.02 -6.36
CA ASN A 134 15.14 26.13 -7.30
C ASN A 134 15.12 25.73 -8.80
N ASP A 135 15.97 24.80 -9.22
CA ASP A 135 16.13 24.35 -10.60
C ASP A 135 16.15 22.81 -10.73
N GLY A 136 15.73 22.09 -9.69
CA GLY A 136 15.88 20.65 -9.64
C GLY A 136 15.14 19.97 -8.50
N TRP A 137 15.60 18.75 -8.22
CA TRP A 137 14.95 17.82 -7.31
C TRP A 137 15.99 17.13 -6.45
N ARG A 138 15.82 17.20 -5.15
CA ARG A 138 16.67 16.55 -4.15
C ARG A 138 15.99 15.30 -3.64
N TYR A 139 16.74 14.22 -3.46
CA TYR A 139 16.30 13.04 -2.73
C TYR A 139 15.94 13.39 -1.29
N ASP A 140 14.75 12.98 -0.84
CA ASP A 140 14.22 13.29 0.48
C ASP A 140 13.61 12.05 1.15
N GLU A 141 14.43 11.41 1.98
CA GLU A 141 13.99 10.47 3.02
C GLU A 141 14.75 10.81 4.31
N THR A 142 14.72 12.10 4.67
CA THR A 142 15.48 12.66 5.79
C THR A 142 14.85 12.36 7.15
N ASP A 143 13.61 11.88 7.18
CA ASP A 143 12.84 11.58 8.40
C ASP A 143 13.02 10.14 8.90
N ARG A 144 13.93 9.39 8.29
CA ARG A 144 14.29 8.00 8.60
C ARG A 144 15.81 7.86 8.73
N ARG A 145 16.24 6.78 9.36
CA ARG A 145 17.67 6.44 9.44
C ARG A 145 18.22 6.23 8.02
N SER A 146 19.43 6.72 7.75
CA SER A 146 20.07 6.57 6.42
C SER A 146 20.22 5.11 5.97
N SER A 147 20.29 4.16 6.91
CA SER A 147 20.32 2.72 6.63
C SER A 147 18.97 2.15 6.16
N GLN A 148 17.87 2.84 6.42
CA GLN A 148 16.50 2.47 6.03
C GLN A 148 16.04 3.16 4.73
N GLY A 149 16.70 4.25 4.33
CA GLY A 149 16.39 4.95 3.08
C GLY A 149 16.62 4.09 1.83
N HIS A 150 15.88 4.38 0.77
CA HIS A 150 15.94 3.63 -0.47
C HIS A 150 17.16 4.03 -1.28
N LYS A 151 18.23 3.22 -1.20
CA LYS A 151 19.46 3.44 -2.00
C LYS A 151 19.22 3.42 -3.51
N ASP A 152 18.13 2.81 -3.95
CA ASP A 152 17.66 2.75 -5.32
C ASP A 152 16.46 3.69 -5.59
N TRP A 153 16.33 4.78 -4.83
CA TRP A 153 15.23 5.75 -4.92
C TRP A 153 14.97 6.23 -6.36
N LEU A 154 16.02 6.58 -7.12
CA LEU A 154 15.87 7.07 -8.48
C LEU A 154 15.33 5.97 -9.40
N TRP A 155 15.86 4.76 -9.28
CA TRP A 155 15.36 3.59 -10.00
C TRP A 155 13.87 3.37 -9.75
N ARG A 156 13.38 3.54 -8.52
CA ARG A 156 11.96 3.34 -8.16
C ARG A 156 10.99 4.30 -8.83
N MET A 157 11.44 5.48 -9.21
CA MET A 157 10.62 6.53 -9.84
C MET A 157 10.82 6.61 -11.35
N ALA A 158 11.90 6.04 -11.88
CA ALA A 158 12.27 6.19 -13.28
C ALA A 158 11.53 5.22 -14.21
N ASP A 159 11.41 5.63 -15.48
CA ASP A 159 11.16 4.73 -16.60
C ASP A 159 12.49 4.16 -17.08
N HIS A 160 12.66 2.85 -16.95
CA HIS A 160 13.93 2.18 -17.24
C HIS A 160 14.20 1.99 -18.72
N ARG A 161 13.20 2.17 -19.60
CA ARG A 161 13.34 1.97 -21.06
C ARG A 161 14.04 0.65 -21.44
N GLY A 162 13.79 -0.39 -20.65
CA GLY A 162 14.32 -1.75 -20.87
C GLY A 162 15.75 -2.01 -20.37
N ILE A 163 16.43 -1.04 -19.74
CA ILE A 163 17.76 -1.28 -19.17
C ILE A 163 17.66 -1.97 -17.80
N THR A 164 18.71 -2.70 -17.41
CA THR A 164 18.79 -3.34 -16.09
C THR A 164 19.11 -2.32 -14.99
N GLN A 165 18.79 -2.65 -13.74
CA GLN A 165 19.10 -1.79 -12.59
C GLN A 165 20.60 -1.48 -12.47
N GLY A 166 21.48 -2.44 -12.79
CA GLY A 166 22.93 -2.21 -12.79
C GLY A 166 23.38 -1.20 -13.84
N GLN A 167 22.84 -1.29 -15.05
CA GLN A 167 23.12 -0.32 -16.13
C GLN A 167 22.59 1.07 -15.77
N PHE A 168 21.36 1.14 -15.23
CA PHE A 168 20.76 2.39 -14.77
C PHE A 168 21.60 3.05 -13.66
N ASN A 169 21.99 2.29 -12.64
CA ASN A 169 22.80 2.79 -11.53
C ASN A 169 24.16 3.32 -12.00
N LYS A 170 24.76 2.68 -13.01
CA LYS A 170 26.00 3.17 -13.64
C LYS A 170 25.75 4.46 -14.43
N GLN A 171 24.67 4.53 -15.20
CA GLN A 171 24.31 5.69 -16.01
C GLN A 171 24.03 6.95 -15.16
N TYR A 172 23.37 6.80 -14.02
CA TYR A 172 22.96 7.90 -13.14
C TYR A 172 23.76 7.96 -11.83
N ALA A 173 25.00 7.43 -11.83
CA ALA A 173 25.83 7.35 -10.64
C ALA A 173 26.08 8.72 -9.98
N GLU A 174 26.19 9.79 -10.78
CA GLU A 174 26.36 11.15 -10.27
C GLU A 174 25.13 11.63 -9.49
N ILE A 175 23.93 11.39 -10.03
CA ILE A 175 22.66 11.73 -9.35
C ILE A 175 22.53 10.97 -8.04
N TYR A 176 22.92 9.69 -8.00
CA TYR A 176 22.89 8.92 -6.76
C TYR A 176 23.88 9.45 -5.71
N ARG A 177 25.08 9.87 -6.13
CA ARG A 177 26.10 10.44 -5.25
C ARG A 177 25.69 11.79 -4.70
N ASP A 178 25.15 12.66 -5.56
CA ASP A 178 24.83 14.04 -5.22
C ASP A 178 23.42 14.16 -4.60
N GLY A 179 22.62 13.10 -4.76
CA GLY A 179 21.23 13.03 -4.30
C GLY A 179 20.33 14.02 -5.04
N TRP A 180 20.70 14.48 -6.24
CA TRP A 180 20.04 15.60 -6.91
C TRP A 180 20.06 15.48 -8.43
N PHE A 181 19.00 15.97 -9.07
CA PHE A 181 18.94 16.10 -10.53
C PHE A 181 18.20 17.37 -10.96
N PRO A 182 18.62 18.00 -12.08
CA PRO A 182 17.97 19.21 -12.57
C PRO A 182 16.64 18.88 -13.26
N ASP A 183 15.67 19.80 -13.23
CA ASP A 183 14.40 19.62 -13.93
C ASP A 183 14.61 19.49 -15.46
N SER A 184 15.65 20.16 -15.98
CA SER A 184 16.06 20.07 -17.39
C SER A 184 16.43 18.65 -17.82
N ALA A 185 16.93 17.80 -16.92
CA ALA A 185 17.22 16.40 -17.24
C ALA A 185 15.93 15.61 -17.53
N VAL A 186 14.83 15.94 -16.85
CA VAL A 186 13.53 15.31 -17.07
C VAL A 186 12.86 15.87 -18.33
N VAL A 187 12.85 17.21 -18.48
CA VAL A 187 12.30 17.87 -19.68
C VAL A 187 13.00 17.42 -20.96
N SER A 188 14.33 17.29 -20.96
CA SER A 188 15.09 16.78 -22.11
C SER A 188 15.05 15.26 -22.26
N ARG A 189 14.28 14.54 -21.43
CA ARG A 189 14.14 13.07 -21.44
C ARG A 189 15.47 12.31 -21.26
N LYS A 190 16.50 12.98 -20.73
CA LYS A 190 17.78 12.38 -20.32
C LYS A 190 17.63 11.56 -19.04
N LEU A 191 16.69 11.94 -18.17
CA LEU A 191 16.21 11.18 -17.03
C LEU A 191 14.68 11.04 -17.12
N PRO A 192 14.16 10.00 -17.78
CA PRO A 192 12.73 9.78 -17.83
C PRO A 192 12.18 9.27 -16.49
N LEU A 193 11.22 10.00 -15.94
CA LEU A 193 10.43 9.53 -14.81
C LEU A 193 9.23 8.71 -15.31
N ALA A 194 8.82 7.72 -14.53
CA ALA A 194 7.66 6.89 -14.82
C ALA A 194 6.41 7.43 -14.14
N ASP A 195 5.27 7.25 -14.81
CA ASP A 195 3.94 7.45 -14.24
C ASP A 195 3.60 6.26 -13.34
N ASN A 196 4.26 6.21 -12.17
CA ASN A 196 4.15 5.09 -11.24
C ASN A 196 3.84 5.50 -9.80
N TYR A 197 3.67 6.79 -9.53
CA TYR A 197 3.06 7.27 -8.30
C TYR A 197 1.54 7.09 -8.41
N VAL A 198 0.98 6.07 -7.75
CA VAL A 198 -0.42 5.67 -7.92
C VAL A 198 -1.30 6.49 -6.99
N VAL A 199 -2.37 7.07 -7.54
CA VAL A 199 -3.37 7.84 -6.79
C VAL A 199 -4.70 7.11 -6.84
N PHE A 200 -5.34 6.96 -5.67
CA PHE A 200 -6.62 6.29 -5.55
C PHE A 200 -7.78 7.27 -5.43
N SER A 201 -8.94 6.83 -5.92
CA SER A 201 -10.17 7.62 -5.89
C SER A 201 -10.70 7.78 -4.46
N THR A 202 -11.27 8.94 -4.16
CA THR A 202 -11.96 9.24 -2.90
C THR A 202 -13.47 9.06 -2.99
N GLY A 203 -14.01 8.72 -4.17
CA GLY A 203 -15.43 8.48 -4.35
C GLY A 203 -15.92 7.33 -3.46
N PRO A 204 -17.02 7.49 -2.71
CA PRO A 204 -17.52 6.47 -1.78
C PRO A 204 -18.04 5.20 -2.49
N ASP A 205 -18.32 5.30 -3.79
CA ASP A 205 -18.66 4.25 -4.73
C ASP A 205 -17.41 3.63 -5.40
N ARG A 206 -16.25 4.28 -5.27
CA ARG A 206 -14.97 3.90 -5.90
C ARG A 206 -13.99 3.28 -4.92
N GLY A 207 -14.25 3.39 -3.63
CA GLY A 207 -13.42 2.80 -2.59
C GLY A 207 -13.98 2.97 -1.19
N PHE A 208 -13.39 2.25 -0.25
CA PHE A 208 -13.69 2.35 1.17
C PHE A 208 -12.45 1.94 1.98
N ILE A 209 -12.08 2.77 2.96
CA ILE A 209 -11.03 2.47 3.93
C ILE A 209 -11.70 2.17 5.26
N SER A 210 -11.49 0.97 5.79
CA SER A 210 -12.10 0.57 7.06
C SER A 210 -11.50 1.35 8.21
N SER A 211 -12.36 1.98 9.01
CA SER A 211 -11.95 2.63 10.25
C SER A 211 -11.41 1.67 11.33
N ASP A 212 -11.85 0.40 11.32
CA ASP A 212 -11.45 -0.69 12.23
C ASP A 212 -11.43 -2.01 11.44
N PRO A 213 -10.33 -2.29 10.71
CA PRO A 213 -10.24 -3.39 9.76
C PRO A 213 -10.60 -4.76 10.37
N PRO A 214 -11.53 -5.53 9.78
CA PRO A 214 -11.85 -6.87 10.24
C PRO A 214 -10.67 -7.84 10.02
N GLU A 215 -10.53 -8.77 10.94
CA GLU A 215 -9.60 -9.90 10.82
C GLU A 215 -10.18 -10.92 9.85
N VAL A 216 -9.41 -11.29 8.83
CA VAL A 216 -9.89 -12.17 7.75
C VAL A 216 -9.11 -13.47 7.66
N ALA A 217 -7.88 -13.51 8.17
CA ALA A 217 -7.10 -14.74 8.23
C ALA A 217 -5.98 -14.67 9.25
N MET A 218 -5.44 -15.85 9.60
CA MET A 218 -4.27 -16.01 10.45
C MET A 218 -3.34 -17.08 9.86
N ALA A 219 -2.04 -16.79 9.78
CA ALA A 219 -1.02 -17.75 9.36
C ALA A 219 -0.06 -18.04 10.50
N VAL A 220 0.37 -19.30 10.57
CA VAL A 220 1.60 -19.68 11.26
C VAL A 220 2.76 -19.57 10.27
N LYS A 221 3.93 -19.13 10.73
CA LYS A 221 5.13 -18.98 9.91
C LYS A 221 5.45 -20.28 9.18
N GLY A 222 5.68 -20.18 7.88
CA GLY A 222 5.92 -21.32 7.00
C GLY A 222 4.64 -22.04 6.53
N GLN A 223 3.46 -21.65 7.00
CA GLN A 223 2.18 -22.19 6.58
C GLN A 223 1.36 -21.16 5.79
N ARG A 224 0.34 -21.67 5.07
CA ARG A 224 -0.71 -20.83 4.48
C ARG A 224 -1.61 -20.31 5.59
N GLU A 225 -2.20 -19.13 5.38
CA GLU A 225 -3.18 -18.62 6.32
C GLU A 225 -4.47 -19.44 6.31
N LYS A 226 -5.15 -19.48 7.45
CA LYS A 226 -6.50 -20.01 7.60
C LYS A 226 -7.46 -18.82 7.73
N SER A 227 -8.56 -18.87 6.99
CA SER A 227 -9.57 -17.82 7.05
C SER A 227 -10.27 -17.79 8.41
N THR A 228 -10.48 -16.59 8.93
CA THR A 228 -11.29 -16.32 10.14
C THR A 228 -12.64 -15.70 9.80
N ASP A 229 -12.83 -15.24 8.56
CA ASP A 229 -14.08 -14.69 8.05
C ASP A 229 -14.40 -15.29 6.69
N ARG A 230 -15.35 -16.24 6.68
CA ARG A 230 -15.72 -16.97 5.48
C ARG A 230 -16.36 -16.06 4.42
N LYS A 231 -17.23 -15.13 4.83
CA LYS A 231 -17.92 -14.22 3.91
C LYS A 231 -16.91 -13.35 3.18
N LEU A 232 -15.98 -12.72 3.92
CA LEU A 232 -14.94 -11.88 3.33
C LEU A 232 -13.93 -12.69 2.51
N GLN A 233 -13.61 -13.92 2.93
CA GLN A 233 -12.74 -14.80 2.14
C GLN A 233 -13.37 -15.16 0.79
N GLU A 234 -14.65 -15.57 0.77
CA GLU A 234 -15.33 -16.00 -0.45
C GLU A 234 -15.40 -14.89 -1.51
N ILE A 235 -15.69 -13.66 -1.09
CA ILE A 235 -15.77 -12.50 -1.99
C ILE A 235 -14.39 -11.95 -2.40
N THR A 236 -13.33 -12.21 -1.62
CA THR A 236 -11.96 -11.72 -1.93
C THR A 236 -11.08 -12.81 -2.52
N VAL A 237 -10.33 -13.51 -1.69
CA VAL A 237 -9.31 -14.49 -2.07
C VAL A 237 -9.96 -15.72 -2.73
N GLY A 238 -11.12 -16.17 -2.25
CA GLY A 238 -11.89 -17.25 -2.87
C GLY A 238 -12.37 -16.88 -4.27
N LYS A 239 -12.89 -15.66 -4.47
CA LYS A 239 -13.24 -15.14 -5.80
C LYS A 239 -12.01 -15.08 -6.70
N ALA A 240 -10.88 -14.59 -6.19
CA ALA A 240 -9.64 -14.53 -6.94
C ALA A 240 -9.17 -15.92 -7.38
N ALA A 241 -9.27 -16.93 -6.50
CA ALA A 241 -8.93 -18.31 -6.81
C ALA A 241 -9.77 -18.89 -7.95
N SER A 242 -11.08 -18.59 -7.95
CA SER A 242 -11.99 -19.07 -9.01
C SER A 242 -11.71 -18.48 -10.40
N LEU A 243 -10.99 -17.36 -10.48
CA LEU A 243 -10.75 -16.62 -11.71
C LEU A 243 -9.28 -16.62 -12.15
N ALA A 244 -8.34 -16.75 -11.22
CA ALA A 244 -6.92 -16.74 -11.52
C ALA A 244 -6.48 -18.10 -12.09
N LYS A 245 -5.65 -18.09 -13.15
CA LYS A 245 -5.12 -19.29 -13.81
C LYS A 245 -4.44 -20.30 -12.88
N GLY A 246 -3.98 -19.86 -11.71
CA GLY A 246 -3.30 -20.70 -10.72
C GLY A 246 -4.16 -21.17 -9.54
N GLY A 247 -5.45 -20.82 -9.48
CA GLY A 247 -6.35 -21.28 -8.40
C GLY A 247 -5.94 -20.83 -6.99
N ARG A 248 -5.08 -19.83 -6.87
CA ARG A 248 -4.48 -19.44 -5.58
C ARG A 248 -5.53 -18.82 -4.67
N ASP A 249 -5.81 -19.51 -3.57
CA ASP A 249 -6.79 -19.18 -2.55
C ASP A 249 -6.17 -18.70 -1.24
N TYR A 250 -4.93 -18.20 -1.30
CA TYR A 250 -4.20 -17.66 -0.15
C TYR A 250 -3.38 -16.41 -0.50
N LEU A 251 -3.34 -15.42 0.39
CA LEU A 251 -2.51 -14.22 0.40
C LEU A 251 -1.03 -14.51 0.64
N ARG A 252 -0.68 -15.59 1.37
CA ARG A 252 0.71 -15.94 1.68
C ARG A 252 1.20 -17.19 0.95
N VAL A 253 2.20 -17.04 0.09
CA VAL A 253 2.96 -18.16 -0.47
C VAL A 253 3.92 -18.70 0.59
N ALA A 254 3.69 -19.94 1.02
CA ALA A 254 4.65 -20.70 1.80
C ALA A 254 5.74 -21.26 0.87
N ASN A 255 6.92 -20.64 0.82
CA ASN A 255 8.08 -21.22 0.15
C ASN A 255 9.30 -21.27 1.07
N LYS A 256 10.18 -22.26 0.80
CA LYS A 256 11.37 -22.52 1.63
C LYS A 256 12.39 -21.38 1.60
N SER A 257 12.41 -20.57 0.53
CA SER A 257 13.35 -19.45 0.37
C SER A 257 12.92 -18.17 1.08
N GLY A 258 11.68 -18.08 1.56
CA GLY A 258 11.12 -16.86 2.15
C GLY A 258 10.96 -15.69 1.17
N ARG A 259 11.22 -15.88 -0.13
CA ARG A 259 11.13 -14.82 -1.15
C ARG A 259 9.70 -14.69 -1.67
N ASN A 260 9.22 -13.47 -1.92
CA ASN A 260 7.90 -13.23 -2.55
C ASN A 260 6.72 -13.89 -1.81
N VAL A 261 6.84 -14.03 -0.50
CA VAL A 261 5.85 -14.66 0.38
C VAL A 261 4.47 -13.99 0.28
N HIS A 262 4.43 -12.71 -0.05
CA HIS A 262 3.18 -11.95 -0.24
C HIS A 262 3.10 -11.35 -1.64
N ARG A 263 3.38 -12.16 -2.66
CA ARG A 263 3.14 -11.73 -4.04
C ARG A 263 1.66 -11.43 -4.23
N GLN A 264 1.34 -10.35 -4.94
CA GLN A 264 -0.03 -9.96 -5.29
C GLN A 264 -0.80 -11.11 -5.96
N ILE A 265 -2.12 -11.14 -5.77
CA ILE A 265 -3.02 -11.91 -6.61
C ILE A 265 -3.60 -10.96 -7.64
N ARG A 266 -3.53 -11.32 -8.93
CA ARG A 266 -4.10 -10.54 -10.03
C ARG A 266 -5.09 -11.40 -10.80
N PHE A 267 -6.23 -10.81 -11.13
CA PHE A 267 -7.17 -11.35 -12.10
C PHE A 267 -7.87 -10.22 -12.86
N GLU A 268 -8.58 -10.57 -13.94
CA GLU A 268 -9.32 -9.62 -14.76
C GLU A 268 -10.78 -10.02 -14.81
N ARG A 269 -11.68 -9.03 -14.92
CA ARG A 269 -13.12 -9.24 -15.05
C ARG A 269 -13.70 -8.24 -16.04
N PRO A 270 -14.83 -8.55 -16.72
CA PRO A 270 -15.61 -7.55 -17.43
C PRO A 270 -15.89 -6.34 -16.53
N ALA A 271 -15.79 -5.13 -17.06
CA ALA A 271 -15.79 -3.89 -16.28
C ALA A 271 -17.07 -3.66 -15.45
N ASP A 272 -18.21 -4.06 -15.99
CA ASP A 272 -19.52 -4.06 -15.31
C ASP A 272 -19.52 -5.01 -14.10
N GLN A 273 -19.05 -6.24 -14.29
CA GLN A 273 -18.94 -7.24 -13.22
C GLN A 273 -17.91 -6.86 -12.16
N ALA A 274 -16.82 -6.21 -12.57
CA ALA A 274 -15.80 -5.70 -11.65
C ALA A 274 -16.36 -4.59 -10.77
N SER A 275 -17.18 -3.70 -11.34
CA SER A 275 -17.86 -2.63 -10.62
C SER A 275 -18.87 -3.18 -9.62
N GLY A 276 -19.77 -4.08 -10.05
CA GLY A 276 -20.72 -4.71 -9.15
C GLY A 276 -20.05 -5.48 -8.00
N TRP A 277 -18.92 -6.15 -8.28
CA TRP A 277 -18.14 -6.83 -7.24
C TRP A 277 -17.45 -5.87 -6.27
N ARG A 278 -16.91 -4.74 -6.75
CA ARG A 278 -16.36 -3.70 -5.87
C ARG A 278 -17.44 -3.20 -4.92
N ASP A 279 -18.64 -2.93 -5.43
CA ASP A 279 -19.74 -2.39 -4.63
C ASP A 279 -20.19 -3.41 -3.56
N GLU A 280 -20.27 -4.69 -3.93
CA GLU A 280 -20.51 -5.81 -3.01
C GLU A 280 -19.43 -5.90 -1.91
N LEU A 281 -18.15 -5.77 -2.28
CA LEU A 281 -17.05 -5.81 -1.32
C LEU A 281 -17.04 -4.58 -0.39
N ILE A 282 -17.33 -3.39 -0.92
CA ILE A 282 -17.48 -2.17 -0.12
C ILE A 282 -18.57 -2.36 0.92
N ALA A 283 -19.74 -2.88 0.52
CA ALA A 283 -20.86 -3.13 1.43
C ALA A 283 -20.48 -4.14 2.53
N ALA A 284 -19.88 -5.28 2.15
CA ALA A 284 -19.44 -6.29 3.11
C ALA A 284 -18.38 -5.75 4.09
N LEU A 285 -17.43 -4.94 3.62
CA LEU A 285 -16.40 -4.35 4.47
C LEU A 285 -16.98 -3.30 5.42
N LYS A 286 -17.95 -2.49 4.98
CA LYS A 286 -18.68 -1.55 5.85
C LYS A 286 -19.41 -2.29 6.98
N GLU A 287 -20.18 -3.31 6.64
CA GLU A 287 -20.91 -4.14 7.60
C GLU A 287 -19.97 -4.75 8.66
N ALA A 288 -18.86 -5.36 8.22
CA ALA A 288 -17.87 -5.96 9.11
C ALA A 288 -17.20 -4.91 10.03
N THR A 289 -16.91 -3.72 9.50
CA THR A 289 -16.33 -2.60 10.25
C THR A 289 -17.27 -2.11 11.36
N GLU A 290 -18.55 -1.92 11.04
CA GLU A 290 -19.56 -1.47 12.00
C GLU A 290 -19.85 -2.54 13.08
N GLY A 291 -19.95 -3.81 12.68
CA GLY A 291 -20.15 -4.93 13.60
C GLY A 291 -19.04 -5.01 14.65
N ARG A 292 -17.79 -4.79 14.26
CA ARG A 292 -16.62 -4.79 15.17
C ARG A 292 -16.65 -3.62 16.16
N LYS A 293 -16.99 -2.40 15.68
CA LYS A 293 -17.18 -1.23 16.57
C LYS A 293 -18.24 -1.50 17.63
N ARG A 294 -19.40 -2.06 17.23
CA ARG A 294 -20.49 -2.41 18.18
C ARG A 294 -20.05 -3.45 19.21
N ARG A 295 -19.28 -4.48 18.80
CA ARG A 295 -18.74 -5.49 19.73
C ARG A 295 -17.75 -4.90 20.74
N LYS A 296 -16.86 -3.99 20.32
CA LYS A 296 -15.93 -3.29 21.22
C LYS A 296 -16.68 -2.40 22.23
N ALA A 297 -17.70 -1.66 21.79
CA ALA A 297 -18.52 -0.82 22.67
C ALA A 297 -19.33 -1.63 23.71
N LYS A 298 -19.73 -2.87 23.37
CA LYS A 298 -20.49 -3.76 24.26
C LYS A 298 -19.65 -4.51 25.29
N ARG A 299 -18.32 -4.59 25.17
CA ARG A 299 -17.48 -5.20 26.20
C ARG A 299 -17.38 -4.21 27.39
N PRO A 300 -17.96 -4.52 28.57
CA PRO A 300 -17.72 -3.70 29.74
C PRO A 300 -16.21 -3.76 30.05
N ARG A 301 -15.60 -2.61 30.37
CA ARG A 301 -14.33 -2.61 31.10
C ARG A 301 -14.58 -3.35 32.40
N VAL A 302 -14.17 -4.62 32.49
CA VAL A 302 -14.12 -5.32 33.77
C VAL A 302 -13.10 -4.56 34.61
N ALA A 303 -13.61 -3.71 35.50
CA ALA A 303 -12.80 -3.05 36.51
C ALA A 303 -12.10 -4.16 37.29
N GLY A 304 -10.77 -4.14 37.28
CA GLY A 304 -9.97 -5.05 38.07
C GLY A 304 -10.42 -4.93 39.53
N THR A 305 -10.83 -6.06 40.10
CA THR A 305 -11.03 -6.19 41.54
C THR A 305 -9.70 -5.88 42.22
N ALA A 306 -9.63 -4.71 42.86
CA ALA A 306 -8.56 -4.38 43.78
C ALA A 306 -8.60 -5.41 44.92
N LYS A 307 -7.58 -6.25 45.02
CA LYS A 307 -7.32 -7.01 46.25
C LYS A 307 -6.88 -6.01 47.30
N CYS A 308 -7.74 -5.74 48.28
CA CYS A 308 -7.32 -5.13 49.54
C CYS A 308 -6.37 -6.10 50.25
N ARG A 309 -5.22 -5.59 50.71
CA ARG A 309 -4.40 -6.23 51.73
C ARG A 309 -4.94 -5.85 53.11
#